data_AF-A0A418AMB6-F1
#
_entry.id   AF-A0A418AMB6-F1
#
_cell.length_a   1.000
_cell.length_b   1.000
_cell.length_c   1.000
_cell.angle_alpha   90.00
_cell.angle_beta   90.00
_cell.angle_gamma   90.00
#
_symmetry.space_group_name_H-M   'P 1'
#
loop_
_entity.id
_entity.type
_entity.pdbx_description
1 polymer ?
#
loop_
_entity_poly.entity_id
_entity_poly.type
_entity_poly.pdbx_seq_one_letter_code
_entity_poly.pdbx_strand_id
1 'polypeptide(L)'
;MYCEGGREVDEDLTAQIVIGDGGFYVEELQDLRMHDGAWQVKIKWLGLDEAESSWEPAMSIYEDVPVLFRRWVHNKSDEDGVSEMVEDIERACGHSL
;
A
#
# COMPACT_ATOMS: atom_id res chain seq x y z
N MET A 1 -6.17 -22.51 36.89
CA MET A 1 -4.93 -22.25 36.14
C MET A 1 -5.34 -22.28 34.68
N TYR A 2 -5.37 -21.11 34.03
CA TYR A 2 -6.09 -20.89 32.78
C TYR A 2 -5.44 -21.64 31.61
N CYS A 3 -6.26 -22.37 30.85
CA CYS A 3 -5.89 -23.05 29.62
C CYS A 3 -5.68 -22.01 28.51
N GLU A 4 -4.57 -22.12 27.79
CA GLU A 4 -4.30 -21.36 26.57
C GLU A 4 -5.36 -21.73 25.52
N GLY A 5 -6.34 -20.83 25.33
CA GLY A 5 -7.31 -20.93 24.26
C GLY A 5 -6.62 -20.61 22.93
N GLY A 6 -6.47 -21.65 22.11
CA GLY A 6 -6.07 -21.52 20.71
C GLY A 6 -6.97 -20.50 20.02
N ARG A 7 -6.39 -19.38 19.62
CA ARG A 7 -7.03 -18.41 18.75
C ARG A 7 -6.87 -18.95 17.33
N GLU A 8 -7.80 -19.81 16.96
CA GLU A 8 -8.07 -20.15 15.57
C GLU A 8 -8.59 -18.86 14.93
N VAL A 9 -7.67 -18.10 14.34
CA VAL A 9 -7.99 -16.92 13.55
C VAL A 9 -8.43 -17.46 12.20
N ASP A 10 -9.73 -17.61 12.08
CA ASP A 10 -10.45 -17.93 10.85
C ASP A 10 -9.89 -17.09 9.68
N GLU A 11 -9.44 -17.79 8.64
CA GLU A 11 -8.72 -17.28 7.47
C GLU A 11 -9.67 -16.54 6.48
N ASP A 12 -10.67 -15.81 6.97
CA ASP A 12 -11.66 -15.09 6.15
C ASP A 12 -11.92 -13.66 6.67
N LEU A 13 -10.85 -12.86 6.78
CA LEU A 13 -11.00 -11.41 6.96
C LEU A 13 -9.98 -10.65 6.11
N THR A 14 -9.98 -10.94 4.81
CA THR A 14 -9.11 -10.28 3.82
C THR A 14 -9.64 -8.92 3.36
N ALA A 15 -10.41 -8.23 4.20
CA ALA A 15 -10.69 -6.79 4.06
C ALA A 15 -9.77 -6.06 5.06
N GLN A 16 -8.49 -6.01 4.73
CA GLN A 16 -7.48 -5.30 5.49
C GLN A 16 -7.67 -3.80 5.24
N ILE A 17 -8.72 -3.25 5.84
CA ILE A 17 -8.93 -1.82 5.91
C ILE A 17 -7.85 -1.29 6.86
N VAL A 18 -6.69 -0.96 6.31
CA VAL A 18 -5.57 -0.39 7.06
C VAL A 18 -5.99 1.00 7.57
N ILE A 19 -5.96 1.15 8.88
CA ILE A 19 -6.21 2.41 9.58
C ILE A 19 -4.86 3.14 9.64
N GLY A 20 -4.66 4.13 8.76
CA GLY A 20 -3.64 5.15 8.99
C GLY A 20 -4.07 6.03 10.17
N ASP A 21 -3.13 6.46 11.01
CA ASP A 21 -3.33 7.17 12.30
C ASP A 21 -4.22 8.45 12.20
N GLY A 22 -4.53 8.91 10.99
CA GLY A 22 -5.39 10.07 10.68
C GLY A 22 -6.78 9.77 10.09
N GLY A 23 -7.23 8.51 9.96
CA GLY A 23 -8.63 8.18 9.66
C GLY A 23 -9.08 8.25 8.18
N PHE A 24 -8.15 8.31 7.22
CA PHE A 24 -8.46 8.13 5.80
C PHE A 24 -8.11 6.70 5.37
N TYR A 25 -9.04 6.07 4.67
CA TYR A 25 -8.94 4.67 4.25
C TYR A 25 -8.48 4.62 2.79
N VAL A 26 -7.41 3.87 2.50
CA VAL A 26 -7.01 3.59 1.11
C VAL A 26 -7.89 2.46 0.58
N GLU A 27 -8.66 2.72 -0.47
CA GLU A 27 -9.45 1.69 -1.16
C GLU A 27 -8.56 0.85 -2.06
N GLU A 28 -7.79 1.52 -2.93
CA GLU A 28 -6.95 0.87 -3.92
C GLU A 28 -5.89 1.85 -4.43
N LEU A 29 -4.71 1.32 -4.78
CA LEU A 29 -3.71 2.05 -5.55
C LEU A 29 -4.03 1.84 -7.03
N GLN A 30 -4.34 2.90 -7.75
CA GLN A 30 -4.82 2.80 -9.14
C GLN A 30 -3.66 2.76 -10.15
N ASP A 31 -2.68 3.63 -9.96
CA ASP A 31 -1.75 4.02 -11.02
C ASP A 31 -0.39 4.45 -10.47
N LEU A 32 0.65 4.34 -11.28
CA LEU A 32 2.01 4.76 -10.95
C LEU A 32 2.53 5.75 -11.99
N ARG A 33 3.22 6.78 -11.52
CA ARG A 33 3.97 7.67 -12.40
C ARG A 33 5.24 8.16 -11.73
N MET A 34 6.23 8.49 -12.55
CA MET A 34 7.35 9.33 -12.14
C MET A 34 6.96 10.80 -12.34
N HIS A 35 7.03 11.60 -11.27
CA HIS A 35 6.78 13.04 -11.35
C HIS A 35 7.85 13.81 -10.57
N ASP A 36 8.49 14.77 -11.24
CA ASP A 36 9.57 15.59 -10.66
C ASP A 36 10.76 14.77 -10.08
N GLY A 37 11.01 13.58 -10.65
CA GLY A 37 12.07 12.68 -10.18
C GLY A 37 11.71 11.87 -8.92
N ALA A 38 10.44 11.91 -8.49
CA ALA A 38 9.92 11.07 -7.42
C ALA A 38 8.78 10.18 -7.93
N TRP A 39 8.74 8.94 -7.44
CA TRP A 39 7.64 8.03 -7.70
C TRP A 39 6.39 8.47 -6.97
N GLN A 40 5.28 8.57 -7.70
CA GLN A 40 3.96 8.89 -7.17
C GLN A 40 2.97 7.78 -7.52
N VAL A 41 2.16 7.41 -6.54
CA VAL A 41 1.08 6.44 -6.72
C VAL A 41 -0.25 7.15 -6.58
N LYS A 42 -1.16 6.88 -7.51
CA LYS A 42 -2.51 7.38 -7.45
C LYS A 42 -3.31 6.51 -6.49
N ILE A 43 -3.87 7.13 -5.47
CA ILE A 43 -4.70 6.45 -4.47
C ILE A 43 -6.16 6.79 -4.69
N LYS A 44 -6.98 5.74 -4.73
CA LYS A 44 -8.42 5.86 -4.51
C LYS A 44 -8.70 5.74 -3.01
N TRP A 45 -9.33 6.76 -2.45
CA TRP A 45 -9.72 6.78 -1.05
C TRP A 45 -11.08 6.10 -0.87
N LEU A 46 -11.19 5.23 0.12
CA LEU A 46 -12.40 4.47 0.40
C LEU A 46 -13.52 5.42 0.84
N GLY A 47 -14.67 5.27 0.20
CA GLY A 47 -15.84 6.11 0.46
C GLY A 47 -15.78 7.49 -0.18
N LEU A 48 -14.73 7.81 -0.93
CA LEU A 48 -14.67 8.98 -1.79
C LEU A 48 -14.81 8.58 -3.27
N ASP A 49 -15.20 9.56 -4.08
CA ASP A 49 -15.34 9.36 -5.53
C ASP A 49 -13.97 9.28 -6.21
N GLU A 50 -13.90 8.72 -7.42
CA GLU A 50 -12.63 8.60 -8.15
C GLU A 50 -12.01 9.96 -8.46
N ALA A 51 -12.84 11.01 -8.55
CA ALA A 51 -12.40 12.39 -8.70
C ALA A 51 -11.58 12.91 -7.51
N GLU A 52 -11.76 12.33 -6.32
CA GLU A 52 -11.02 12.68 -5.11
C GLU A 52 -9.69 11.90 -4.99
N SER A 53 -9.38 11.05 -5.97
CA SER A 53 -8.13 10.30 -5.98
C SER A 53 -6.93 11.25 -6.05
N SER A 54 -5.97 11.08 -5.17
CA SER A 54 -4.77 11.93 -5.10
C SER A 54 -3.52 11.17 -5.55
N TRP A 55 -2.52 11.92 -6.01
CA TRP A 55 -1.19 11.41 -6.30
C TRP A 55 -0.30 11.63 -5.10
N GLU A 56 0.01 10.55 -4.40
CA GLU A 56 0.82 10.59 -3.20
C GLU A 56 2.22 10.03 -3.47
N PRO A 57 3.26 10.50 -2.77
CA PRO A 57 4.60 9.95 -2.90
C PRO A 57 4.62 8.46 -2.54
N ALA A 58 5.18 7.62 -3.40
CA ALA A 58 5.22 6.16 -3.19
C ALA A 58 5.86 5.79 -1.85
N MET A 59 6.90 6.53 -1.44
CA MET A 59 7.57 6.38 -0.16
C MET A 59 6.63 6.65 1.03
N SER A 60 5.85 7.72 0.97
CA SER A 60 4.88 8.06 2.02
C SER A 60 3.82 6.97 2.17
N ILE A 61 3.36 6.41 1.05
CA ILE A 61 2.34 5.35 1.04
C ILE A 61 2.92 4.02 1.53
N TYR A 62 4.17 3.76 1.21
CA TYR A 62 4.86 2.62 1.79
C TYR A 62 4.98 2.72 3.31
N GLU A 63 5.30 3.90 3.84
CA GLU A 63 5.39 4.14 5.29
C GLU A 63 4.04 4.03 6.00
N ASP A 64 2.96 4.54 5.39
CA ASP A 64 1.62 4.55 5.98
C ASP A 64 0.92 3.18 5.86
N VAL A 65 0.99 2.55 4.68
CA VAL A 65 0.24 1.33 4.33
C VAL A 65 1.11 0.24 3.65
N PRO A 66 2.20 -0.23 4.30
CA PRO A 66 3.19 -1.11 3.67
C PRO A 66 2.62 -2.45 3.17
N VAL A 67 1.56 -2.97 3.80
CA VAL A 67 0.94 -4.24 3.40
C VAL A 67 0.17 -4.08 2.08
N LEU A 68 -0.61 -3.00 1.96
CA LEU A 68 -1.39 -2.73 0.76
C LEU A 68 -0.48 -2.40 -0.42
N PHE A 69 0.57 -1.60 -0.18
CA PHE A 69 1.56 -1.25 -1.19
C PHE A 69 2.23 -2.49 -1.76
N ARG A 70 2.70 -3.41 -0.92
CA ARG A 70 3.35 -4.66 -1.38
C ARG A 70 2.41 -5.56 -2.17
N ARG A 71 1.15 -5.66 -1.75
CA ARG A 71 0.15 -6.41 -2.50
C ARG A 71 -0.10 -5.80 -3.87
N TRP A 72 -0.18 -4.47 -3.94
CA TRP A 72 -0.34 -3.74 -5.20
C TRP A 72 0.86 -3.96 -6.13
N VAL A 73 2.08 -3.77 -5.62
CA VAL A 73 3.32 -4.05 -6.35
C VAL A 73 3.31 -5.47 -6.91
N HIS A 74 2.98 -6.46 -6.08
CA HIS A 74 2.95 -7.86 -6.51
C HIS A 74 1.94 -8.09 -7.66
N ASN A 75 0.75 -7.50 -7.57
CA ASN A 75 -0.26 -7.57 -8.64
C ASN A 75 0.16 -6.85 -9.92
N LYS A 76 0.94 -5.77 -9.78
CA LYS A 76 1.38 -4.88 -10.85
C LYS A 76 2.83 -5.10 -11.26
N SER A 77 3.42 -6.23 -10.89
CA SER A 77 4.85 -6.52 -11.12
C SER A 77 5.25 -6.49 -12.60
N ASP A 78 4.30 -6.69 -13.50
CA ASP A 78 4.48 -6.66 -14.96
C ASP A 78 4.35 -5.25 -15.56
N GLU A 79 3.86 -4.26 -14.80
CA GLU A 79 3.76 -2.88 -15.27
C GLU A 79 5.14 -2.20 -15.30
N ASP A 80 5.40 -1.49 -16.40
CA ASP A 80 6.63 -0.72 -16.60
C ASP A 80 6.79 0.34 -15.50
N GLY A 81 7.98 0.40 -14.90
CA GLY A 81 8.30 1.33 -13.80
C GLY A 81 7.99 0.83 -12.39
N VAL A 82 7.15 -0.20 -12.20
CA VAL A 82 6.87 -0.74 -10.85
C VAL A 82 8.12 -1.36 -10.23
N SER A 83 8.89 -2.11 -11.02
CA SER A 83 10.16 -2.69 -10.56
C SER A 83 11.19 -1.61 -10.20
N GLU A 84 11.34 -0.56 -11.01
CA GLU A 84 12.28 0.54 -10.73
C GLU A 84 11.85 1.33 -9.48
N MET A 85 10.55 1.54 -9.29
CA MET A 85 10.00 2.13 -8.06
C MET A 85 10.34 1.29 -6.83
N VAL A 86 10.12 -0.02 -6.90
CA VAL A 86 10.43 -0.95 -5.81
C VAL A 86 11.90 -0.87 -5.45
N GLU A 87 12.80 -0.95 -6.45
CA GLU A 87 14.23 -0.84 -6.22
C GLU A 87 14.63 0.49 -5.57
N ASP A 88 14.03 1.61 -5.99
CA ASP A 88 14.32 2.91 -5.39
C ASP A 88 13.83 3.00 -3.93
N ILE A 89 12.66 2.44 -3.62
CA ILE A 89 12.13 2.35 -2.26
C ILE A 89 12.97 1.42 -1.39
N GLU A 90 13.36 0.23 -1.88
CA GLU A 90 14.25 -0.69 -1.16
C GLU A 90 15.60 -0.03 -0.89
N ARG A 91 16.13 0.73 -1.85
CA ARG A 91 17.38 1.49 -1.68
C ARG A 91 17.24 2.62 -0.67
N ALA A 92 16.09 3.28 -0.61
CA ALA A 92 15.81 4.35 0.35
C ALA A 92 15.58 3.82 1.77
N CYS A 93 14.83 2.71 1.92
CA CYS A 93 14.56 2.07 3.22
C CYS A 93 15.70 1.17 3.72
N GLY A 94 16.55 0.67 2.82
CA GLY A 94 17.64 -0.24 3.15
C GLY A 94 17.20 -1.68 3.47
N HIS A 95 15.98 -2.06 3.09
CA HIS A 95 15.46 -3.42 3.22
C HIS A 95 14.48 -3.75 2.09
N SER A 96 14.29 -5.05 1.87
CA SER A 96 13.40 -5.51 0.82
C SER A 96 11.92 -5.38 1.16
N LEU A 97 11.13 -5.22 0.10
CA LEU A 97 9.68 -5.11 0.13
C LEU A 97 9.01 -6.49 0.27
#